data_AF-A0A1G1DEI3-F1
#
_entry.id   AF-A0A1G1DEI3-F1
#
_cell.length_a   1.000
_cell.length_b   1.000
_cell.length_c   1.000
_cell.angle_alpha   90.00
_cell.angle_beta   90.00
_cell.angle_gamma   90.00
#
_symmetry.space_group_name_H-M   'P 1'
#
loop_
_entity.id
_entity.type
_entity.pdbx_description
1 polymer ?
#
loop_
_entity_poly.entity_id
_entity_poly.type
_entity_poly.pdbx_seq_one_letter_code
_entity_poly.pdbx_strand_id
1 'polypeptide(L)'
;MDKPQREKVRRLVKASHDAYLTIIADTSHFQSFKERLDRVQIVLRDILRKKACSENSLKDIPTFARYLFGLREDAVRLKLPILPFDREIELLNDFVIAALEQRRSTKYSGECASYGETLLNCYLDIFITLTVSKTPRHLGAKPSFLVNPTTGANLELDIMIEDFRLAFEFQGEHHYVDAKVIERDKFKLTKCAQFQRILIPVNPYQLQATALQTLILNSIKDQLKIGALFSRTETFNPLEVSVSNKQLLQFSKAAQRIFLSNMLFSRALRWVDDYAALYIAKISSHSPISTSTPAHRLLAPSQDLDVESIYRKLSLVTKLRRNKLPNESRP
;
A
#
# COMPACT_ATOMS: atom_id res chain seq x y z
N MET A 1 -17.89 -6.70 20.06
CA MET A 1 -18.55 -8.01 20.03
C MET A 1 -18.67 -8.55 21.44
N ASP A 2 -19.84 -9.07 21.78
CA ASP A 2 -20.07 -9.76 23.04
C ASP A 2 -19.41 -11.15 23.07
N LYS A 3 -19.44 -11.83 24.22
CA LYS A 3 -18.85 -13.18 24.37
C LYS A 3 -19.52 -14.21 23.44
N PRO A 4 -20.86 -14.34 23.37
CA PRO A 4 -21.52 -15.28 22.46
C PRO A 4 -21.14 -15.11 20.98
N GLN A 5 -21.12 -13.88 20.47
CA GLN A 5 -20.73 -13.57 19.10
C GLN A 5 -19.28 -13.99 18.81
N ARG A 6 -18.36 -13.71 19.75
CA ARG A 6 -16.95 -14.11 19.61
C ARG A 6 -16.79 -15.63 19.51
N GLU A 7 -17.49 -16.38 20.34
CA GLU A 7 -17.43 -17.84 20.30
C GLU A 7 -18.11 -18.44 19.07
N LYS A 8 -19.15 -17.78 18.53
CA LYS A 8 -19.74 -18.17 17.24
C LYS A 8 -18.73 -18.01 16.10
N VAL A 9 -18.09 -16.85 15.97
CA VAL A 9 -17.08 -16.60 14.92
C VAL A 9 -15.93 -17.59 15.01
N ARG A 10 -15.39 -17.82 16.21
CA ARG A 10 -14.30 -18.78 16.43
C ARG A 10 -14.64 -20.20 15.99
N ARG A 11 -15.84 -20.68 16.33
CA ARG A 11 -16.31 -22.01 15.94
C ARG A 11 -16.44 -22.15 14.43
N LEU A 12 -16.97 -21.13 13.75
CA LEU A 12 -17.14 -21.14 12.30
C LEU A 12 -15.78 -21.16 11.56
N VAL A 13 -14.85 -20.30 11.99
CA VAL A 13 -13.49 -20.28 11.43
C VAL A 13 -12.77 -21.61 11.65
N LYS A 14 -12.84 -22.15 12.88
CA LYS A 14 -12.24 -23.44 13.18
C LYS A 14 -12.82 -24.56 12.32
N ALA A 15 -14.15 -24.63 12.20
CA ALA A 15 -14.80 -25.64 11.36
C ALA A 15 -14.39 -25.55 9.89
N SER A 16 -14.25 -24.32 9.36
CA SER A 16 -13.75 -24.07 8.00
C SER A 16 -12.32 -24.58 7.82
N HIS A 17 -11.43 -24.27 8.77
CA HIS A 17 -10.06 -24.74 8.76
C HIS A 17 -9.95 -26.27 8.86
N ASP A 18 -10.70 -26.90 9.76
CA ASP A 18 -10.71 -28.35 9.95
C ASP A 18 -11.23 -29.08 8.69
N ALA A 19 -12.27 -28.53 8.04
CA ALA A 19 -12.77 -29.04 6.77
C ALA A 19 -11.72 -28.92 5.66
N TYR A 20 -11.03 -27.78 5.57
CA TYR A 20 -9.94 -27.59 4.60
C TYR A 20 -8.79 -28.60 4.82
N LEU A 21 -8.40 -28.83 6.07
CA LEU A 21 -7.35 -29.80 6.41
C LEU A 21 -7.73 -31.24 6.03
N THR A 22 -9.02 -31.57 6.04
CA THR A 22 -9.53 -32.88 5.61
C THR A 22 -9.43 -33.05 4.08
N ILE A 23 -9.60 -31.96 3.32
CA ILE A 23 -9.52 -31.96 1.85
C ILE A 23 -8.08 -32.23 1.36
N ILE A 24 -7.07 -31.67 2.01
CA ILE A 24 -5.67 -31.76 1.56
C ILE A 24 -4.96 -33.05 2.04
N ALA A 25 -5.68 -34.17 2.02
CA ALA A 25 -5.58 -35.47 2.71
C ALA A 25 -4.21 -36.16 2.99
N ASP A 26 -3.06 -35.51 2.89
CA ASP A 26 -1.79 -35.98 3.41
C ASP A 26 -1.09 -34.86 4.20
N THR A 27 -1.59 -34.62 5.41
CA THR A 27 -1.13 -33.51 6.27
C THR A 27 0.33 -33.64 6.74
N SER A 28 0.94 -34.83 6.61
CA SER A 28 2.31 -35.08 7.05
C SER A 28 3.34 -34.26 6.25
N HIS A 29 3.08 -34.04 4.96
CA HIS A 29 3.92 -33.25 4.06
C HIS A 29 3.75 -31.73 4.20
N PHE A 30 2.72 -31.26 4.93
CA PHE A 30 2.37 -29.83 5.01
C PHE A 30 2.31 -29.29 6.44
N GLN A 31 3.08 -29.87 7.36
CA GLN A 31 3.11 -29.47 8.77
C GLN A 31 3.29 -27.95 8.98
N SER A 32 4.19 -27.32 8.21
CA SER A 32 4.40 -25.86 8.28
C SER A 32 3.19 -25.02 7.83
N PHE A 33 2.38 -25.52 6.89
CA PHE A 33 1.14 -24.88 6.46
C PHE A 33 0.09 -24.94 7.57
N LYS A 34 -0.06 -26.13 8.19
CA LYS A 34 -0.97 -26.35 9.32
C LYS A 34 -0.64 -25.43 10.50
N GLU A 35 0.64 -25.35 10.87
CA GLU A 35 1.09 -24.45 11.94
C GLU A 35 0.73 -22.99 11.66
N ARG A 36 0.86 -22.52 10.41
CA ARG A 36 0.45 -21.16 10.04
C ARG A 36 -1.07 -20.99 10.11
N LEU A 37 -1.85 -22.00 9.73
CA LEU A 37 -3.31 -21.98 9.86
C LEU A 37 -3.75 -21.91 11.34
N ASP A 38 -3.07 -22.61 12.23
CA ASP A 38 -3.30 -22.52 13.67
C ASP A 38 -2.92 -21.13 14.22
N ARG A 39 -1.84 -20.52 13.69
CA ARG A 39 -1.48 -19.13 14.04
C ARG A 39 -2.57 -18.13 13.64
N VAL A 40 -3.25 -18.32 12.51
CA VAL A 40 -4.41 -17.49 12.13
C VAL A 40 -5.48 -17.55 13.22
N GLN A 41 -5.82 -18.75 13.72
CA GLN A 41 -6.82 -18.89 14.79
C GLN A 41 -6.40 -18.20 16.09
N ILE A 42 -5.11 -18.30 16.46
CA ILE A 42 -4.57 -17.65 17.65
C ILE A 42 -4.67 -16.13 17.55
N VAL A 43 -4.21 -15.54 16.44
CA VAL A 43 -4.24 -14.08 16.25
C VAL A 43 -5.69 -13.58 16.16
N LEU A 44 -6.56 -14.30 15.45
CA LEU A 44 -7.99 -14.00 15.38
C LEU A 44 -8.64 -13.96 16.77
N ARG A 45 -8.33 -14.95 17.61
CA ARG A 45 -8.85 -15.04 18.98
C ARG A 45 -8.53 -13.79 19.79
N ASP A 46 -7.32 -13.25 19.60
CA ASP A 46 -6.83 -12.08 20.32
C ASP A 46 -7.43 -10.79 19.76
N ILE A 47 -7.54 -10.64 18.43
CA ILE A 47 -8.24 -9.52 17.78
C ILE A 47 -9.69 -9.44 18.27
N LEU A 48 -10.42 -10.57 18.27
CA LEU A 48 -11.82 -10.63 18.70
C LEU A 48 -12.04 -10.17 20.15
N ARG A 49 -11.02 -10.27 21.01
CA ARG A 49 -11.12 -9.81 22.41
C ARG A 49 -11.03 -8.30 22.54
N LYS A 50 -10.48 -7.61 21.54
CA LYS A 50 -10.22 -6.17 21.55
C LYS A 50 -11.46 -5.41 21.05
N LYS A 51 -11.58 -4.15 21.48
CA LYS A 51 -12.62 -3.24 21.01
C LYS A 51 -12.36 -2.90 19.54
N ALA A 52 -13.36 -3.08 18.67
CA ALA A 52 -13.34 -2.54 17.31
C ALA A 52 -13.09 -1.03 17.38
N CYS A 53 -12.32 -0.47 16.43
CA CYS A 53 -11.80 0.92 16.43
C CYS A 53 -10.67 1.25 17.43
N SER A 54 -10.26 0.33 18.31
CA SER A 54 -9.12 0.62 19.19
C SER A 54 -7.78 0.49 18.45
N GLU A 55 -6.85 1.41 18.69
CA GLU A 55 -5.46 1.31 18.20
C GLU A 55 -4.81 -0.03 18.59
N ASN A 56 -5.18 -0.59 19.74
CA ASN A 56 -4.70 -1.91 20.17
C ASN A 56 -5.17 -3.05 19.28
N SER A 57 -6.36 -2.97 18.67
CA SER A 57 -6.84 -3.96 17.70
C SER A 57 -6.09 -3.86 16.37
N LEU A 58 -5.77 -2.65 15.93
CA LEU A 58 -5.07 -2.40 14.66
C LEU A 58 -3.62 -2.87 14.68
N LYS A 59 -2.96 -2.90 15.85
CA LYS A 59 -1.60 -3.43 16.01
C LYS A 59 -1.44 -4.88 15.55
N ASP A 60 -2.50 -5.69 15.62
CA ASP A 60 -2.45 -7.11 15.22
C ASP A 60 -2.81 -7.33 13.75
N ILE A 61 -3.48 -6.36 13.11
CA ILE A 61 -3.96 -6.48 11.72
C ILE A 61 -2.82 -6.78 10.74
N PRO A 62 -1.63 -6.12 10.79
CA PRO A 62 -0.52 -6.46 9.92
C PRO A 62 -0.05 -7.91 10.05
N THR A 63 -0.02 -8.43 11.28
CA THR A 63 0.38 -9.82 11.54
C THR A 63 -0.67 -10.78 11.00
N PHE A 64 -1.94 -10.49 11.23
CA PHE A 64 -3.06 -11.31 10.76
C PHE A 64 -3.12 -11.34 9.22
N ALA A 65 -3.08 -10.18 8.58
CA ALA A 65 -3.07 -10.02 7.13
C ALA A 65 -1.90 -10.79 6.48
N ARG A 66 -0.71 -10.71 7.08
CA ARG A 66 0.47 -11.44 6.60
C ARG A 66 0.28 -12.96 6.65
N TYR A 67 -0.36 -13.49 7.69
CA TYR A 67 -0.63 -14.94 7.76
C TYR A 67 -1.63 -15.38 6.70
N LEU A 68 -2.74 -14.66 6.54
CA LEU A 68 -3.75 -14.97 5.52
C LEU A 68 -3.15 -14.94 4.10
N PHE A 69 -2.37 -13.89 3.82
CA PHE A 69 -1.67 -13.76 2.54
C PHE A 69 -0.65 -14.87 2.30
N GLY A 70 0.18 -15.15 3.30
CA GLY A 70 1.20 -16.18 3.22
C GLY A 70 0.59 -17.57 2.98
N LEU A 71 -0.53 -17.89 3.63
CA LEU A 71 -1.26 -19.14 3.41
C LEU A 71 -1.82 -19.23 1.99
N ARG A 72 -2.35 -18.13 1.44
CA ARG A 72 -2.81 -18.11 0.05
C ARG A 72 -1.66 -18.33 -0.93
N GLU A 73 -0.54 -17.63 -0.74
CA GLU A 73 0.67 -17.80 -1.56
C GLU A 73 1.24 -19.22 -1.45
N ASP A 74 1.27 -19.78 -0.24
CA ASP A 74 1.70 -21.16 -0.02
C ASP A 74 0.76 -22.14 -0.73
N ALA A 75 -0.55 -21.93 -0.68
CA ALA A 75 -1.51 -22.78 -1.39
C ALA A 75 -1.26 -22.75 -2.91
N VAL A 76 -1.04 -21.57 -3.50
CA VAL A 76 -0.67 -21.44 -4.93
C VAL A 76 0.64 -22.18 -5.22
N ARG A 77 1.68 -21.93 -4.44
CA ARG A 77 3.02 -22.52 -4.62
C ARG A 77 3.01 -24.04 -4.50
N LEU A 78 2.24 -24.56 -3.54
CA LEU A 78 2.08 -25.99 -3.27
C LEU A 78 1.00 -26.65 -4.12
N LYS A 79 0.32 -25.89 -4.99
CA LYS A 79 -0.80 -26.34 -5.83
C LYS A 79 -1.96 -26.95 -5.02
N LEU A 80 -2.21 -26.40 -3.84
CA LEU A 80 -3.36 -26.76 -3.00
C LEU A 80 -4.62 -25.98 -3.42
N PRO A 81 -5.82 -26.48 -3.10
CA PRO A 81 -7.04 -25.69 -3.21
C PRO A 81 -6.91 -24.36 -2.44
N ILE A 82 -7.50 -23.28 -2.95
CA ILE A 82 -7.43 -21.99 -2.25
C ILE A 82 -8.53 -21.93 -1.19
N LEU A 83 -8.13 -21.77 0.08
CA LEU A 83 -9.03 -21.40 1.15
C LEU A 83 -9.38 -19.90 1.03
N PRO A 84 -10.66 -19.51 0.89
CA PRO A 84 -11.02 -18.11 0.63
C PRO A 84 -10.85 -17.19 1.85
N PHE A 85 -10.87 -17.72 3.08
CA PHE A 85 -10.81 -16.95 4.33
C PHE A 85 -11.93 -15.90 4.47
N ASP A 86 -13.14 -16.19 3.96
CA ASP A 86 -14.23 -15.21 3.87
C ASP A 86 -14.57 -14.55 5.21
N ARG A 87 -14.61 -15.33 6.31
CA ARG A 87 -14.98 -14.82 7.64
C ARG A 87 -13.88 -13.99 8.27
N GLU A 88 -12.64 -14.40 8.08
CA GLU A 88 -11.46 -13.69 8.54
C GLU A 88 -11.33 -12.35 7.82
N ILE A 89 -11.53 -12.35 6.50
CA ILE A 89 -11.53 -11.17 5.65
C ILE A 89 -12.69 -10.24 6.04
N GLU A 90 -13.90 -10.77 6.22
CA GLU A 90 -15.08 -10.00 6.64
C GLU A 90 -14.79 -9.24 7.94
N LEU A 91 -14.33 -9.96 8.97
CA LEU A 91 -13.99 -9.40 10.28
C LEU A 91 -12.88 -8.34 10.19
N LEU A 92 -11.83 -8.63 9.43
CA LEU A 92 -10.71 -7.71 9.26
C LEU A 92 -11.18 -6.40 8.60
N ASN A 93 -12.09 -6.47 7.63
CA ASN A 93 -12.70 -5.26 7.06
C ASN A 93 -13.58 -4.51 8.06
N ASP A 94 -14.35 -5.19 8.93
CA ASP A 94 -15.19 -4.51 9.93
C ASP A 94 -14.33 -3.69 10.90
N PHE A 95 -13.24 -4.28 11.39
CA PHE A 95 -12.32 -3.62 12.32
C PHE A 95 -11.62 -2.44 11.68
N VAL A 96 -11.18 -2.61 10.43
CA VAL A 96 -10.50 -1.55 9.67
C VAL A 96 -11.46 -0.40 9.37
N ILE A 97 -12.67 -0.68 8.86
CA ILE A 97 -13.67 0.36 8.55
C ILE A 97 -14.01 1.17 9.80
N ALA A 98 -14.23 0.51 10.94
CA ALA A 98 -14.53 1.21 12.20
C ALA A 98 -13.39 2.15 12.63
N ALA A 99 -12.13 1.76 12.41
CA ALA A 99 -10.99 2.62 12.70
C ALA A 99 -10.82 3.77 11.69
N LEU A 100 -11.00 3.48 10.40
CA LEU A 100 -10.92 4.49 9.36
C LEU A 100 -12.02 5.55 9.50
N GLU A 101 -13.23 5.15 9.90
CA GLU A 101 -14.32 6.08 10.19
C GLU A 101 -13.93 7.07 11.30
N GLN A 102 -13.35 6.56 12.39
CA GLN A 102 -12.85 7.42 13.47
C GLN A 102 -11.79 8.39 12.96
N ARG A 103 -10.76 7.91 12.25
CA ARG A 103 -9.66 8.75 11.72
C ARG A 103 -10.16 9.77 10.70
N ARG A 104 -11.08 9.38 9.83
CA ARG A 104 -11.72 10.26 8.84
C ARG A 104 -12.53 11.35 9.51
N SER A 105 -13.35 11.00 10.50
CA SER A 105 -14.22 11.95 11.23
C SER A 105 -13.41 12.99 12.02
N THR A 106 -12.24 12.61 12.53
CA THR A 106 -11.35 13.51 13.28
C THR A 106 -10.31 14.21 12.39
N LYS A 107 -10.32 13.98 11.07
CA LYS A 107 -9.27 14.44 10.13
C LYS A 107 -7.87 14.10 10.63
N TYR A 108 -7.68 12.85 11.06
CA TYR A 108 -6.46 12.39 11.72
C TYR A 108 -6.10 13.28 12.91
N SER A 109 -7.04 13.45 13.84
CA SER A 109 -6.87 14.31 15.04
C SER A 109 -6.53 15.77 14.70
N GLY A 110 -7.00 16.27 13.56
CA GLY A 110 -6.72 17.62 13.07
C GLY A 110 -5.37 17.80 12.39
N GLU A 111 -4.60 16.73 12.18
CA GLU A 111 -3.29 16.80 11.54
C GLU A 111 -3.37 17.01 10.02
N CYS A 112 -4.49 16.64 9.37
CA CYS A 112 -4.67 16.85 7.93
C CYS A 112 -5.25 18.24 7.61
N ALA A 113 -4.64 18.94 6.65
CA ALA A 113 -5.05 20.26 6.21
C ALA A 113 -6.34 20.24 5.36
N SER A 114 -6.59 19.14 4.64
CA SER A 114 -7.77 19.00 3.78
C SER A 114 -8.50 17.66 3.93
N TYR A 115 -9.75 17.62 3.45
CA TYR A 115 -10.51 16.37 3.42
C TYR A 115 -9.97 15.38 2.37
N GLY A 116 -9.47 15.87 1.23
CA GLY A 116 -8.81 15.01 0.25
C GLY A 116 -7.55 14.34 0.80
N GLU A 117 -6.74 15.09 1.57
CA GLU A 117 -5.58 14.54 2.29
C GLU A 117 -5.99 13.54 3.39
N THR A 118 -7.11 13.78 4.07
CA THR A 118 -7.68 12.82 5.03
C THR A 118 -8.01 11.49 4.35
N LEU A 119 -8.64 11.52 3.17
CA LEU A 119 -8.97 10.33 2.40
C LEU A 119 -7.71 9.63 1.86
N LEU A 120 -6.72 10.38 1.39
CA LEU A 120 -5.42 9.83 0.99
C LEU A 120 -4.77 9.06 2.15
N ASN A 121 -4.78 9.60 3.36
CA ASN A 121 -4.27 8.91 4.54
C ASN A 121 -5.03 7.61 4.86
N CYS A 122 -6.35 7.56 4.62
CA CYS A 122 -7.14 6.33 4.79
C CYS A 122 -6.69 5.24 3.81
N TYR A 123 -6.43 5.59 2.55
CA TYR A 123 -5.86 4.66 1.58
C TYR A 123 -4.47 4.18 1.98
N LEU A 124 -3.59 5.08 2.40
CA LEU A 124 -2.23 4.73 2.82
C LEU A 124 -2.20 3.85 4.07
N ASP A 125 -3.18 4.01 4.98
CA ASP A 125 -3.38 3.07 6.06
C ASP A 125 -3.64 1.66 5.53
N ILE A 126 -4.53 1.50 4.54
CA ILE A 126 -4.85 0.18 3.97
C ILE A 126 -3.68 -0.40 3.17
N PHE A 127 -3.03 0.41 2.32
CA PHE A 127 -1.97 -0.06 1.43
C PHE A 127 -0.68 -0.42 2.18
N ILE A 128 -0.35 0.36 3.22
CA ILE A 128 0.97 0.33 3.84
C ILE A 128 0.85 0.02 5.34
N THR A 129 0.25 0.90 6.14
CA THR A 129 0.28 0.80 7.61
C THR A 129 -0.36 -0.50 8.13
N LEU A 130 -1.45 -0.95 7.53
CA LEU A 130 -2.17 -2.15 7.93
C LEU A 130 -1.57 -3.43 7.35
N THR A 131 -0.60 -3.31 6.42
CA THR A 131 0.16 -4.46 5.91
C THR A 131 1.55 -4.54 6.53
N VAL A 132 2.08 -3.44 7.11
CA VAL A 132 3.40 -3.34 7.75
C VAL A 132 3.25 -2.91 9.21
N SER A 133 3.72 -3.73 10.16
CA SER A 133 3.82 -3.27 11.54
C SER A 133 4.86 -2.15 11.68
N LYS A 134 4.51 -1.07 12.39
CA LYS A 134 5.43 0.00 12.83
C LYS A 134 6.07 0.82 11.69
N THR A 135 5.45 0.95 10.52
CA THR A 135 5.96 1.87 9.50
C THR A 135 5.86 3.31 10.00
N PRO A 136 7.00 4.04 10.11
CA PRO A 136 6.97 5.45 10.47
C PRO A 136 6.27 6.25 9.37
N ARG A 137 5.23 6.98 9.77
CA ARG A 137 4.52 7.96 8.93
C ARG A 137 4.56 9.30 9.63
N HIS A 138 4.89 10.35 8.88
CA HIS A 138 4.91 11.72 9.35
C HIS A 138 3.97 12.56 8.48
N LEU A 139 3.07 13.31 9.11
CA LEU A 139 2.19 14.29 8.46
C LEU A 139 2.85 15.68 8.55
N GLY A 140 2.75 16.50 7.50
CA GLY A 140 3.36 17.82 7.44
C GLY A 140 4.88 17.81 7.65
N ALA A 141 5.57 16.83 7.06
CA ALA A 141 6.99 16.61 7.28
C ALA A 141 7.86 17.70 6.63
N LYS A 142 8.81 18.26 7.39
CA LYS A 142 9.76 19.28 6.91
C LYS A 142 11.19 18.74 6.90
N PRO A 143 11.56 17.86 5.96
CA PRO A 143 12.87 17.25 5.96
C PRO A 143 13.97 18.28 5.69
N SER A 144 15.10 18.15 6.38
CA SER A 144 16.22 19.10 6.33
C SER A 144 16.86 19.26 4.95
N PHE A 145 16.68 18.29 4.05
CA PHE A 145 17.20 18.38 2.68
C PHE A 145 16.32 19.22 1.74
N LEU A 146 15.07 19.47 2.12
CA LEU A 146 14.07 20.13 1.29
C LEU A 146 13.95 21.60 1.71
N VAL A 147 14.93 22.39 1.29
CA VAL A 147 15.04 23.82 1.64
C VAL A 147 14.71 24.67 0.43
N ASN A 148 13.88 25.70 0.62
CA ASN A 148 13.63 26.70 -0.40
C ASN A 148 14.94 27.48 -0.67
N PRO A 149 15.46 27.47 -1.91
CA PRO A 149 16.74 28.11 -2.21
C PRO A 149 16.69 29.64 -2.10
N THR A 150 15.51 30.25 -2.23
CA THR A 150 15.34 31.71 -2.18
C THR A 150 15.22 32.21 -0.74
N THR A 151 14.48 31.50 0.12
CA THR A 151 14.16 31.96 1.48
C THR A 151 14.93 31.24 2.58
N GLY A 152 15.61 30.13 2.28
CA GLY A 152 16.29 29.29 3.27
C GLY A 152 15.34 28.51 4.19
N ALA A 153 14.02 28.63 4.02
CA ALA A 153 13.04 27.93 4.84
C ALA A 153 12.86 26.47 4.40
N ASN A 154 12.65 25.57 5.36
CA ASN A 154 12.27 24.19 5.05
C ASN A 154 10.89 24.15 4.41
N LEU A 155 10.78 23.45 3.28
CA LEU A 155 9.50 23.14 2.65
C LEU A 155 8.89 21.89 3.28
N GLU A 156 7.58 21.81 3.18
CA GLU A 156 6.77 20.73 3.74
C GLU A 156 6.47 19.65 2.68
N LEU A 157 6.27 18.42 3.16
CA LEU A 157 5.68 17.28 2.46
C LEU A 157 4.47 16.83 3.26
N ASP A 158 3.29 16.75 2.63
CA ASP A 158 2.04 16.44 3.34
C ASP A 158 2.12 15.10 4.09
N ILE A 159 2.67 14.07 3.44
CA ILE A 159 2.82 12.74 4.04
C ILE A 159 4.19 12.16 3.67
N MET A 160 4.92 11.65 4.66
CA MET A 160 6.20 10.98 4.47
C MET A 160 6.19 9.59 5.10
N ILE A 161 6.63 8.58 4.35
CA ILE A 161 6.69 7.16 4.75
C ILE A 161 8.12 6.64 4.57
N GLU A 162 8.80 6.32 5.68
CA GLU A 162 10.25 6.05 5.66
C GLU A 162 10.64 4.68 5.09
N ASP A 163 9.90 3.61 5.42
CA ASP A 163 10.28 2.22 5.07
C ASP A 163 10.44 2.00 3.55
N PHE A 164 9.74 2.80 2.75
CA PHE A 164 9.73 2.77 1.29
C PHE A 164 10.28 4.05 0.65
N ARG A 165 10.73 5.01 1.47
CA ARG A 165 11.14 6.36 1.04
C ARG A 165 10.12 6.99 0.09
N LEU A 166 8.85 6.92 0.49
CA LEU A 166 7.75 7.55 -0.23
C LEU A 166 7.43 8.88 0.45
N ALA A 167 7.02 9.84 -0.37
CA ALA A 167 6.38 11.06 0.07
C ALA A 167 5.17 11.33 -0.82
N PHE A 168 4.19 12.04 -0.31
CA PHE A 168 2.97 12.39 -1.02
C PHE A 168 2.66 13.87 -0.85
N GLU A 169 2.11 14.46 -1.90
CA GLU A 169 1.57 15.82 -1.91
C GLU A 169 0.17 15.76 -2.51
N PHE A 170 -0.82 16.26 -1.77
CA PHE A 170 -2.20 16.34 -2.22
C PHE A 170 -2.43 17.68 -2.93
N GLN A 171 -2.64 17.62 -4.24
CA GLN A 171 -2.68 18.77 -5.13
C GLN A 171 -4.12 19.17 -5.47
N GLY A 172 -4.50 20.38 -5.04
CA GLY A 172 -5.71 21.06 -5.50
C GLY A 172 -5.50 21.86 -6.79
N GLU A 173 -6.48 22.69 -7.15
CA GLU A 173 -6.52 23.43 -8.42
C GLU A 173 -5.30 24.36 -8.63
N HIS A 174 -4.84 25.02 -7.58
CA HIS A 174 -3.72 25.97 -7.64
C HIS A 174 -2.42 25.35 -8.17
N HIS A 175 -2.24 24.04 -8.04
CA HIS A 175 -1.06 23.32 -8.55
C HIS A 175 -1.00 23.22 -10.07
N TYR A 176 -2.09 23.61 -10.77
CA TYR A 176 -2.18 23.57 -12.24
C TYR A 176 -2.23 24.96 -12.86
N VAL A 177 -2.56 25.98 -12.09
CA VAL A 177 -2.81 27.35 -12.60
C VAL A 177 -1.82 28.38 -12.07
N ASP A 178 -1.24 28.18 -10.88
CA ASP A 178 -0.28 29.12 -10.31
C ASP A 178 1.16 28.73 -10.69
N ALA A 179 1.81 29.57 -11.50
CA ALA A 179 3.17 29.36 -11.96
C ALA A 179 4.18 29.16 -10.81
N LYS A 180 4.03 29.87 -9.68
CA LYS A 180 4.92 29.74 -8.53
C LYS A 180 4.74 28.41 -7.83
N VAL A 181 3.50 27.93 -7.73
CA VAL A 181 3.20 26.61 -7.16
C VAL A 181 3.74 25.51 -8.06
N ILE A 182 3.54 25.61 -9.38
CA ILE A 182 4.06 24.66 -10.36
C ILE A 182 5.59 24.58 -10.29
N GLU A 183 6.29 25.72 -10.21
CA GLU A 183 7.74 25.76 -10.08
C GLU A 183 8.21 25.11 -8.78
N ARG A 184 7.54 25.42 -7.66
CA ARG A 184 7.82 24.81 -6.36
C ARG A 184 7.62 23.30 -6.38
N ASP A 185 6.59 22.79 -7.03
CA ASP A 185 6.32 21.36 -7.12
C ASP A 185 7.38 20.63 -7.94
N LYS A 186 7.80 21.22 -9.08
CA LYS A 186 8.94 20.71 -9.88
C LYS A 186 10.23 20.67 -9.07
N PHE A 187 10.49 21.70 -8.26
CA PHE A 187 11.62 21.72 -7.34
C PHE A 187 11.51 20.58 -6.30
N LYS A 188 10.36 20.42 -5.64
CA LYS A 188 10.13 19.33 -4.66
C LYS A 188 10.38 17.95 -5.27
N LEU A 189 9.83 17.69 -6.47
CA LEU A 189 10.01 16.44 -7.20
C LEU A 189 11.50 16.13 -7.45
N THR A 190 12.23 17.11 -7.99
CA THR A 190 13.65 16.97 -8.31
C THR A 190 14.48 16.75 -7.05
N LYS A 191 14.23 17.54 -6.00
CA LYS A 191 14.98 17.47 -4.75
C LYS A 191 14.75 16.16 -4.00
N CYS A 192 13.51 15.68 -3.95
CA CYS A 192 13.21 14.36 -3.39
C CYS A 192 13.96 13.25 -4.13
N ALA A 193 13.98 13.29 -5.47
CA ALA A 193 14.67 12.29 -6.27
C ALA A 193 16.18 12.27 -6.01
N GLN A 194 16.82 13.44 -5.89
CA GLN A 194 18.24 13.57 -5.53
C GLN A 194 18.56 12.90 -4.18
N PHE A 195 17.63 12.96 -3.23
CA PHE A 195 17.75 12.32 -1.91
C PHE A 195 17.17 10.90 -1.87
N GLN A 196 17.02 10.25 -3.03
CA GLN A 196 16.52 8.88 -3.17
C GLN A 196 15.14 8.67 -2.52
N ARG A 197 14.29 9.69 -2.57
CA ARG A 197 12.90 9.67 -2.13
C ARG A 197 11.96 9.85 -3.33
N ILE A 198 10.86 9.13 -3.31
CA ILE A 198 9.88 9.10 -4.40
C ILE A 198 8.72 9.97 -3.95
N LEU A 199 8.65 11.18 -4.49
CA LEU A 199 7.52 12.07 -4.26
C LEU A 199 6.41 11.72 -5.26
N ILE A 200 5.23 11.43 -4.73
CA ILE A 200 4.04 11.01 -5.47
C ILE A 200 2.98 12.10 -5.30
N PRO A 201 2.86 13.02 -6.26
CA PRO A 201 1.74 13.93 -6.31
C PRO A 201 0.45 13.17 -6.55
N VAL A 202 -0.57 13.51 -5.77
CA VAL A 202 -1.91 12.93 -5.83
C VAL A 202 -2.90 14.07 -5.91
N ASN A 203 -3.92 13.95 -6.74
CA ASN A 203 -5.00 14.94 -6.79
C ASN A 203 -6.37 14.24 -6.61
N PRO A 204 -7.47 15.01 -6.60
CA PRO A 204 -8.81 14.46 -6.57
C PRO A 204 -9.10 13.42 -7.67
N TYR A 205 -8.69 13.65 -8.92
CA TYR A 205 -8.90 12.70 -10.02
C TYR A 205 -8.33 11.31 -9.72
N GLN A 206 -7.21 11.26 -9.01
CA GLN A 206 -6.50 10.03 -8.68
C GLN A 206 -6.97 9.39 -7.36
N LEU A 207 -7.90 10.00 -6.63
CA LEU A 207 -8.31 9.59 -5.28
C LEU A 207 -9.30 8.41 -5.30
N GLN A 208 -8.85 7.29 -5.84
CA GLN A 208 -9.58 6.02 -5.88
C GLN A 208 -8.60 4.87 -5.65
N ALA A 209 -9.05 3.78 -5.04
CA ALA A 209 -8.19 2.65 -4.66
C ALA A 209 -7.30 2.16 -5.82
N THR A 210 -7.93 1.81 -6.95
CA THR A 210 -7.23 1.27 -8.12
C THR A 210 -6.29 2.31 -8.76
N ALA A 211 -6.73 3.56 -8.86
CA ALA A 211 -5.95 4.66 -9.42
C ALA A 211 -4.72 4.98 -8.57
N LEU A 212 -4.86 5.10 -7.24
CA LEU A 212 -3.76 5.36 -6.32
C LEU A 212 -2.74 4.23 -6.30
N GLN A 213 -3.18 2.98 -6.29
CA GLN A 213 -2.25 1.85 -6.27
C GLN A 213 -1.44 1.77 -7.55
N THR A 214 -2.08 2.00 -8.69
CA THR A 214 -1.44 2.11 -10.01
C THR A 214 -0.44 3.27 -9.98
N LEU A 215 -0.86 4.45 -9.53
CA LEU A 215 0.00 5.62 -9.39
C LEU A 215 1.24 5.34 -8.53
N ILE A 216 1.06 4.76 -7.35
CA ILE A 216 2.16 4.49 -6.41
C ILE A 216 3.16 3.51 -7.02
N LEU A 217 2.70 2.36 -7.51
CA LEU A 217 3.61 1.33 -8.02
C LEU A 217 4.31 1.77 -9.30
N ASN A 218 3.62 2.48 -10.19
CA ASN A 218 4.25 2.99 -11.41
C ASN A 218 5.22 4.14 -11.11
N SER A 219 4.93 5.01 -10.14
CA SER A 219 5.90 6.03 -9.68
C SER A 219 7.19 5.41 -9.17
N ILE A 220 7.10 4.31 -8.41
CA ILE A 220 8.29 3.58 -7.95
C ILE A 220 9.01 2.90 -9.11
N LYS A 221 8.27 2.19 -9.98
CA LYS A 221 8.80 1.51 -11.16
C LYS A 221 9.59 2.46 -12.06
N ASP A 222 9.02 3.62 -12.36
CA ASP A 222 9.58 4.59 -13.29
C ASP A 222 10.83 5.24 -12.68
N GLN A 223 10.78 5.65 -11.42
CA GLN A 223 11.94 6.25 -10.76
C GLN A 223 13.09 5.26 -10.57
N LEU A 224 12.79 3.97 -10.42
CA LEU A 224 13.80 2.91 -10.44
C LEU A 224 14.28 2.54 -11.86
N LYS A 225 13.65 3.10 -12.90
CA LYS A 225 13.93 2.81 -14.32
C LYS A 225 13.87 1.31 -14.66
N ILE A 226 12.92 0.60 -14.05
CA ILE A 226 12.71 -0.83 -14.28
C ILE A 226 11.47 -1.11 -15.14
N GLY A 227 10.92 -0.11 -15.82
CA GLY A 227 9.73 -0.25 -16.68
C GLY A 227 9.87 -1.33 -17.75
N ALA A 228 11.00 -1.33 -18.46
CA ALA A 228 11.33 -2.31 -19.49
C ALA A 228 11.27 -3.77 -19.01
N LEU A 229 11.53 -4.03 -17.71
CA LEU A 229 11.44 -5.38 -17.13
C LEU A 229 10.02 -5.97 -17.19
N PHE A 230 9.01 -5.10 -17.25
CA PHE A 230 7.61 -5.49 -17.30
C PHE A 230 7.04 -5.45 -18.72
N SER A 231 7.76 -4.87 -19.67
CA SER A 231 7.40 -4.86 -21.09
C SER A 231 7.81 -6.19 -21.75
N ARG A 232 7.03 -6.61 -22.75
CA ARG A 232 7.39 -7.76 -23.61
C ARG A 232 8.13 -7.34 -24.88
N THR A 233 8.13 -6.05 -25.20
CA THR A 233 8.59 -5.51 -26.48
C THR A 233 9.94 -4.80 -26.38
N GLU A 234 10.40 -4.48 -25.17
CA GLU A 234 11.67 -3.79 -24.94
C GLU A 234 12.77 -4.79 -24.57
N THR A 235 13.92 -4.71 -25.24
CA THR A 235 15.13 -5.44 -24.84
C THR A 235 15.64 -4.89 -23.52
N PHE A 236 15.48 -5.66 -22.45
CA PHE A 236 15.95 -5.29 -21.12
C PHE A 236 17.41 -5.72 -20.92
N ASN A 237 18.32 -4.76 -20.74
CA ASN A 237 19.71 -5.02 -20.35
C ASN A 237 19.88 -4.89 -18.82
N PRO A 238 20.09 -5.99 -18.07
CA PRO A 238 20.25 -5.95 -16.62
C PRO A 238 21.42 -5.09 -16.13
N LEU A 239 22.46 -4.91 -16.97
CA LEU A 239 23.68 -4.18 -16.65
C LEU A 239 23.49 -2.65 -16.66
N GLU A 240 22.48 -2.15 -17.38
CA GLU A 240 22.17 -0.72 -17.47
C GLU A 240 21.36 -0.21 -16.27
N VAL A 241 20.85 -1.12 -15.43
CA VAL A 241 20.08 -0.77 -14.26
C VAL A 241 21.03 -0.38 -13.13
N SER A 242 21.13 0.90 -12.78
CA SER A 242 21.99 1.38 -11.69
C SER A 242 21.39 1.25 -10.28
N VAL A 243 20.12 0.82 -10.14
CA VAL A 243 19.46 0.76 -8.82
C VAL A 243 19.97 -0.36 -7.92
N SER A 244 20.02 -0.09 -6.61
CA SER A 244 20.54 -1.03 -5.62
C SER A 244 19.61 -2.23 -5.38
N ASN A 245 20.18 -3.34 -4.90
CA ASN A 245 19.43 -4.51 -4.46
C ASN A 245 18.40 -4.20 -3.35
N LYS A 246 18.72 -3.22 -2.49
CA LYS A 246 17.82 -2.73 -1.43
C LYS A 246 16.58 -2.06 -2.01
N GLN A 247 16.75 -1.19 -3.00
CA GLN A 247 15.63 -0.51 -3.67
C GLN A 247 14.73 -1.50 -4.42
N LEU A 248 15.33 -2.47 -5.13
CA LEU A 248 14.56 -3.52 -5.81
C LEU A 248 13.76 -4.38 -4.82
N LEU A 249 14.34 -4.71 -3.66
CA LEU A 249 13.63 -5.42 -2.59
C LEU A 249 12.47 -4.58 -2.02
N GLN A 250 12.70 -3.28 -1.81
CA GLN A 250 11.66 -2.36 -1.34
C GLN A 250 10.50 -2.26 -2.32
N PHE A 251 10.78 -2.18 -3.63
CA PHE A 251 9.76 -2.23 -4.67
C PHE A 251 8.95 -3.54 -4.63
N SER A 252 9.62 -4.70 -4.58
CA SER A 252 8.90 -5.98 -4.48
C SER A 252 8.01 -6.04 -3.24
N LYS A 253 8.49 -5.54 -2.09
CA LYS A 253 7.70 -5.46 -0.86
C LYS A 253 6.50 -4.52 -1.00
N ALA A 254 6.68 -3.34 -1.59
CA ALA A 254 5.59 -2.39 -1.82
C ALA A 254 4.51 -2.98 -2.75
N ALA A 255 4.91 -3.60 -3.86
CA ALA A 255 4.01 -4.27 -4.79
C ALA A 255 3.25 -5.42 -4.15
N GLN A 256 3.91 -6.29 -3.39
CA GLN A 256 3.25 -7.36 -2.64
C GLN A 256 2.21 -6.82 -1.64
N ARG A 257 2.55 -5.75 -0.92
CA ARG A 257 1.67 -5.13 0.08
C ARG A 257 0.44 -4.48 -0.54
N ILE A 258 0.63 -3.74 -1.63
CA ILE A 258 -0.47 -3.12 -2.36
C ILE A 258 -1.39 -4.19 -2.96
N PHE A 259 -0.83 -5.26 -3.55
CA PHE A 259 -1.63 -6.39 -4.04
C PHE A 259 -2.39 -7.11 -2.90
N LEU A 260 -1.70 -7.41 -1.81
CA LEU A 260 -2.29 -7.92 -0.57
C LEU A 260 -3.44 -7.03 -0.10
N SER A 261 -3.29 -5.71 -0.19
CA SER A 261 -4.31 -4.79 0.29
C SER A 261 -5.62 -4.90 -0.48
N ASN A 262 -5.56 -5.03 -1.80
CA ASN A 262 -6.72 -5.30 -2.66
C ASN A 262 -7.40 -6.61 -2.31
N MET A 263 -6.59 -7.62 -2.01
CA MET A 263 -7.06 -8.95 -1.73
C MET A 263 -7.82 -9.05 -0.40
N LEU A 264 -7.27 -8.46 0.67
CA LEU A 264 -7.83 -8.61 2.02
C LEU A 264 -8.75 -7.48 2.45
N PHE A 265 -8.56 -6.26 1.95
CA PHE A 265 -9.29 -5.08 2.44
C PHE A 265 -10.26 -4.51 1.40
N SER A 266 -10.76 -5.34 0.47
CA SER A 266 -11.60 -4.88 -0.65
C SER A 266 -12.88 -4.15 -0.23
N ARG A 267 -13.46 -4.46 0.93
CA ARG A 267 -14.63 -3.74 1.45
C ARG A 267 -14.24 -2.42 2.09
N ALA A 268 -13.13 -2.37 2.82
CA ALA A 268 -12.59 -1.12 3.37
C ALA A 268 -12.16 -0.17 2.25
N LEU A 269 -11.58 -0.68 1.16
CA LEU A 269 -11.23 0.13 -0.02
C LEU A 269 -12.47 0.73 -0.68
N ARG A 270 -13.49 -0.09 -0.97
CA ARG A 270 -14.77 0.40 -1.50
C ARG A 270 -15.41 1.45 -0.60
N TRP A 271 -15.35 1.23 0.71
CA TRP A 271 -15.84 2.20 1.69
C TRP A 271 -15.12 3.55 1.59
N VAL A 272 -13.78 3.59 1.38
CA VAL A 272 -13.06 4.86 1.14
C VAL A 272 -13.42 5.43 -0.25
N ASP A 273 -13.54 4.58 -1.27
CA ASP A 273 -13.93 4.98 -2.63
C ASP A 273 -15.27 5.72 -2.64
N ASP A 274 -16.27 5.26 -1.87
CA ASP A 274 -17.58 5.91 -1.76
C ASP A 274 -17.46 7.35 -1.24
N TYR A 275 -16.64 7.59 -0.21
CA TYR A 275 -16.37 8.94 0.30
C TYR A 275 -15.56 9.79 -0.67
N ALA A 276 -14.61 9.19 -1.37
CA ALA A 276 -13.80 9.89 -2.36
C ALA A 276 -14.65 10.33 -3.56
N ALA A 277 -15.58 9.49 -4.03
CA ALA A 277 -16.52 9.83 -5.10
C ALA A 277 -17.38 11.04 -4.70
N LEU A 278 -17.92 11.05 -3.48
CA LEU A 278 -18.68 12.20 -2.96
C LEU A 278 -17.83 13.47 -2.87
N TYR A 279 -16.58 13.35 -2.41
CA TYR A 279 -15.65 14.47 -2.35
C TYR A 279 -15.36 15.04 -3.73
N ILE A 280 -14.98 14.19 -4.70
CA ILE A 280 -14.67 14.57 -6.08
C ILE A 280 -15.87 15.27 -6.72
N ALA A 281 -17.07 14.69 -6.59
CA ALA A 281 -18.30 15.27 -7.11
C ALA A 281 -18.60 16.66 -6.53
N LYS A 282 -18.27 16.89 -5.26
CA LYS A 282 -18.47 18.19 -4.60
C LYS A 282 -17.51 19.27 -5.13
N ILE A 283 -16.27 18.91 -5.42
CA ILE A 283 -15.23 19.90 -5.78
C ILE A 283 -15.05 20.09 -7.29
N SER A 284 -15.58 19.19 -8.12
CA SER A 284 -15.40 19.23 -9.58
C SER A 284 -15.85 20.53 -10.24
N SER A 285 -16.88 21.19 -9.70
CA SER A 285 -17.37 22.48 -10.21
C SER A 285 -16.43 23.65 -9.94
N HIS A 286 -15.63 23.59 -8.88
CA HIS A 286 -14.72 24.67 -8.47
C HIS A 286 -13.25 24.38 -8.80
N SER A 287 -12.92 23.09 -8.97
CA SER A 287 -11.58 22.59 -9.22
C SER A 287 -11.58 21.59 -10.39
N PRO A 288 -11.95 22.04 -11.61
CA PRO A 288 -12.17 21.15 -12.75
C PRO A 288 -10.88 20.49 -13.25
N ILE A 289 -9.72 21.16 -13.18
CA ILE A 289 -8.47 20.59 -13.69
C ILE A 289 -7.99 19.47 -12.77
N SER A 290 -7.93 19.73 -11.46
CA SER A 290 -7.47 18.74 -10.47
C SER A 290 -8.41 17.54 -10.30
N THR A 291 -9.63 17.62 -10.83
CA THR A 291 -10.61 16.51 -10.87
C THR A 291 -10.68 15.77 -12.21
N SER A 292 -9.98 16.23 -13.24
CA SER A 292 -10.00 15.61 -14.59
C SER A 292 -8.62 15.31 -15.18
N THR A 293 -7.58 15.98 -14.69
CA THR A 293 -6.20 15.86 -15.18
C THR A 293 -5.34 15.28 -14.07
N PRO A 294 -4.55 14.22 -14.29
CA PRO A 294 -3.71 13.63 -13.24
C PRO A 294 -2.58 14.56 -12.79
N ALA A 295 -2.15 14.41 -11.54
CA ALA A 295 -1.02 15.14 -11.00
C ALA A 295 0.29 14.81 -11.72
N HIS A 296 1.13 15.82 -11.90
CA HIS A 296 2.39 15.68 -12.63
C HIS A 296 3.44 14.91 -11.81
N ARG A 297 3.82 13.73 -12.29
CA ARG A 297 4.94 12.95 -11.74
C ARG A 297 6.30 13.51 -12.17
N LEU A 298 7.37 13.09 -11.49
CA LEU A 298 8.75 13.38 -11.92
C LEU A 298 9.03 12.87 -13.33
N LEU A 299 8.56 11.66 -13.64
CA LEU A 299 8.69 11.04 -14.96
C LEU A 299 7.29 10.88 -15.55
N ALA A 300 7.14 11.31 -16.80
CA ALA A 300 5.88 11.16 -17.53
C ALA A 300 5.51 9.67 -17.64
N PRO A 301 4.22 9.32 -17.55
CA PRO A 301 3.78 7.94 -17.75
C PRO A 301 4.14 7.46 -19.16
N SER A 302 4.97 6.42 -19.26
CA SER A 302 5.27 5.78 -20.55
C SER A 302 4.38 4.55 -20.79
N GLN A 303 4.10 3.80 -19.73
CA GLN A 303 3.14 2.70 -19.72
C GLN A 303 2.84 2.32 -18.25
N ASP A 304 1.72 2.83 -17.72
CA ASP A 304 1.28 2.44 -16.39
C ASP A 304 0.66 1.04 -16.45
N LEU A 305 1.07 0.19 -15.50
CA LEU A 305 0.58 -1.17 -15.36
C LEU A 305 -0.33 -1.28 -14.14
N ASP A 306 -1.38 -2.07 -14.25
CA ASP A 306 -2.19 -2.41 -13.09
C ASP A 306 -1.39 -3.21 -12.05
N VAL A 307 -1.89 -3.18 -10.81
CA VAL A 307 -1.25 -3.81 -9.65
C VAL A 307 -1.00 -5.30 -9.85
N GLU A 308 -1.96 -6.01 -10.43
CA GLU A 308 -1.89 -7.46 -10.60
C GLU A 308 -0.83 -7.83 -11.65
N SER A 309 -0.76 -7.08 -12.75
CA SER A 309 0.29 -7.20 -13.77
C SER A 309 1.69 -7.02 -13.20
N ILE A 310 1.88 -6.03 -12.31
CA ILE A 310 3.16 -5.83 -11.61
C ILE A 310 3.44 -7.01 -10.66
N TYR A 311 2.45 -7.40 -9.85
CA TYR A 311 2.58 -8.47 -8.86
C TYR A 311 3.01 -9.80 -9.48
N ARG A 312 2.32 -10.23 -10.54
CA ARG A 312 2.60 -11.50 -11.25
C ARG A 312 4.02 -11.54 -11.85
N LYS A 313 4.63 -10.38 -12.10
CA LYS A 313 5.98 -10.24 -12.68
C LYS A 313 7.07 -9.96 -11.65
N LEU A 314 6.79 -9.96 -10.34
CA LEU A 314 7.81 -9.74 -9.30
C LEU A 314 8.93 -10.78 -9.27
N SER A 315 8.70 -11.97 -9.84
CA SER A 315 9.74 -12.97 -10.05
C SER A 315 10.87 -12.46 -10.96
N LEU A 316 10.58 -11.57 -11.93
CA LEU A 316 11.57 -10.94 -12.81
C LEU A 316 12.47 -9.98 -12.02
N VAL A 317 11.89 -9.19 -11.09
CA VAL A 317 12.65 -8.32 -10.19
C VAL A 317 13.56 -9.14 -9.28
N THR A 318 13.08 -10.29 -8.82
CA THR A 318 13.89 -11.21 -8.00
C THR A 318 15.06 -11.79 -8.79
N LYS A 319 14.85 -12.17 -10.05
CA LYS A 319 15.92 -12.62 -10.95
C LYS A 319 16.96 -11.51 -11.20
N LEU A 320 16.51 -10.28 -11.47
CA LEU A 320 17.40 -9.12 -11.64
C LEU A 320 18.29 -8.91 -10.42
N ARG A 321 17.73 -8.96 -9.21
CA ARG A 321 18.51 -8.85 -7.95
C ARG A 321 19.56 -9.95 -7.82
N ARG A 322 19.23 -11.20 -8.17
CA ARG A 322 20.18 -12.32 -8.11
C ARG A 322 21.30 -12.17 -9.14
N ASN A 323 20.99 -11.72 -10.34
CA ASN A 323 21.97 -11.50 -11.41
C ASN A 323 22.92 -10.32 -11.15
N LYS A 324 22.61 -9.47 -10.17
CA LYS A 324 23.52 -8.42 -9.67
C LYS A 324 24.47 -8.90 -8.57
N LEU A 325 24.23 -10.06 -7.97
CA LEU A 325 25.10 -10.67 -6.96
C LEU A 325 26.36 -11.43 -7.47
N PRO A 326 26.73 -11.54 -8.77
CA PRO A 326 27.94 -12.29 -9.12
C PRO A 326 29.27 -11.68 -8.65
N ASN A 327 29.33 -10.39 -8.28
CA ASN A 327 30.61 -9.70 -8.05
C ASN A 327 30.78 -9.02 -6.68
N GLU A 328 29.81 -9.12 -5.77
CA GLU A 328 29.98 -8.65 -4.39
C GLU A 328 29.96 -9.86 -3.45
N SER A 329 31.18 -10.29 -3.09
CA SER A 329 31.55 -11.18 -1.98
C SER A 329 31.06 -12.63 -1.98
N ARG A 330 31.93 -13.52 -2.47
CA ARG A 330 32.38 -14.63 -1.61
C ARG A 330 33.56 -14.09 -0.78
N PRO A 331 33.44 -13.95 0.55
CA PRO A 331 34.62 -13.96 1.41
C PRO A 331 35.34 -15.31 1.31
#